data_AF-A0A368YM26-F1
#
_entry.id   AF-A0A368YM26-F1
#
_cell.length_a   1.000
_cell.length_b   1.000
_cell.length_c   1.000
_cell.angle_alpha   90.00
_cell.angle_beta   90.00
_cell.angle_gamma   90.00
#
_symmetry.space_group_name_H-M   'P 1'
#
loop_
_entity.id
_entity.type
_entity.pdbx_description
1 polymer ?
#
loop_
_entity_poly.entity_id
_entity_poly.type
_entity_poly.pdbx_seq_one_letter_code
_entity_poly.pdbx_strand_id
1 'polypeptide(L)' 'MIAKRGRLHWQAATGYGKRALIETTMGRYKALIGPRLRARSFTAQQTEVAIGRAVLNRMLATGRPDSVRRKNRQP' A
#
# COMPACT_ATOMS: atom_id res chain seq x y z
N MET A 1 -21.81 -11.82 10.74
CA MET A 1 -20.33 -11.71 10.88
C MET A 1 -19.89 -10.32 11.37
N ILE A 2 -20.28 -9.23 10.69
CA ILE A 2 -19.97 -7.84 11.11
C ILE A 2 -20.60 -7.49 12.48
N ALA A 3 -21.88 -7.79 12.70
CA ALA A 3 -22.55 -7.51 13.98
C ALA A 3 -21.92 -8.21 15.19
N LYS A 4 -21.26 -9.37 14.99
CA LYS A 4 -20.67 -10.19 16.06
C LYS A 4 -19.16 -9.93 16.28
N ARG A 5 -18.41 -9.63 15.21
CA ARG A 5 -16.93 -9.51 15.25
C ARG A 5 -16.40 -8.16 14.77
N GLY A 6 -17.30 -7.24 14.40
CA GLY A 6 -16.96 -5.92 13.88
C GLY A 6 -16.57 -5.90 12.40
N ARG A 7 -16.53 -4.70 11.85
CA ARG A 7 -16.20 -4.43 10.44
C ARG A 7 -14.76 -4.84 10.10
N LEU A 8 -13.78 -4.49 10.95
CA LEU A 8 -12.37 -4.76 10.70
C LEU A 8 -12.08 -6.26 10.55
N HIS A 9 -12.69 -7.09 11.41
CA HIS A 9 -12.53 -8.54 11.32
C HIS A 9 -13.11 -9.09 10.01
N TRP A 10 -14.29 -8.61 9.61
CA TRP A 10 -14.89 -9.00 8.33
C TRP A 10 -14.03 -8.55 7.14
N GLN A 11 -13.49 -7.33 7.16
CA GLN A 11 -12.61 -6.84 6.09
C GLN A 11 -11.35 -7.69 5.96
N ALA A 12 -10.70 -8.04 7.08
CA ALA A 12 -9.54 -8.92 7.09
C ALA A 12 -9.88 -10.32 6.56
N ALA A 13 -10.99 -10.92 7.01
CA ALA A 13 -11.42 -12.26 6.60
C ALA A 13 -11.78 -12.34 5.10
N THR A 14 -12.28 -11.25 4.53
CA THR A 14 -12.69 -11.19 3.12
C THR A 14 -11.62 -10.61 2.18
N GLY A 15 -10.49 -10.14 2.72
CA GLY A 15 -9.48 -9.41 1.93
C GLY A 15 -9.98 -8.07 1.38
N TYR A 16 -11.06 -7.53 1.96
CA TYR A 16 -11.64 -6.26 1.55
C TYR A 16 -10.63 -5.13 1.82
N GLY A 17 -10.26 -4.41 0.75
CA GLY A 17 -9.24 -3.36 0.78
C GLY A 17 -8.00 -3.66 -0.08
N LYS A 18 -7.80 -4.91 -0.51
CA LYS A 18 -6.66 -5.27 -1.40
C LYS A 18 -6.62 -4.42 -2.67
N ARG A 19 -7.77 -4.20 -3.31
CA ARG A 19 -7.89 -3.35 -4.51
C ARG A 19 -7.48 -1.90 -4.22
N ALA A 20 -8.03 -1.30 -3.17
CA ALA A 20 -7.73 0.08 -2.78
C ALA A 20 -6.24 0.28 -2.46
N LEU A 21 -5.59 -0.72 -1.83
CA LEU A 21 -4.14 -0.70 -1.57
C LEU A 21 -3.31 -0.72 -2.86
N ILE A 22 -3.70 -1.56 -3.82
CA ILE A 22 -3.02 -1.63 -5.12
C ILE A 22 -3.21 -0.33 -5.90
N GLU A 23 -4.44 0.18 -5.98
CA GLU A 23 -4.75 1.44 -6.66
C GLU A 23 -3.96 2.61 -6.08
N THR A 24 -3.89 2.70 -4.74
CA THR A 24 -3.09 3.71 -4.04
C THR A 24 -1.60 3.56 -4.35
N THR A 25 -1.08 2.33 -4.33
CA THR A 25 0.34 2.05 -4.64
C THR A 25 0.66 2.46 -6.09
N MET A 26 -0.21 2.13 -7.04
CA MET A 26 -0.03 2.51 -8.45
C MET A 26 -0.16 4.02 -8.66
N GLY A 27 -1.07 4.70 -7.94
CA GLY A 27 -1.17 6.15 -7.94
C GLY A 27 0.13 6.81 -7.49
N ARG A 28 0.70 6.35 -6.36
CA ARG A 28 1.99 6.83 -5.86
C ARG A 28 3.14 6.55 -6.83
N TYR A 29 3.18 5.35 -7.41
CA TYR A 29 4.19 5.00 -8.41
C TYR A 29 4.16 5.95 -9.59
N LYS A 30 2.99 6.18 -10.18
CA LYS A 30 2.84 7.07 -11.33
C LYS A 30 3.17 8.53 -11.02
N ALA A 31 2.82 8.99 -9.82
CA ALA A 31 3.08 10.35 -9.38
C ALA A 31 4.57 10.62 -9.09
N LEU A 32 5.27 9.67 -8.47
CA LEU A 32 6.65 9.88 -7.99
C LEU A 32 7.72 9.36 -8.96
N ILE A 33 7.48 8.23 -9.63
CA ILE A 33 8.45 7.62 -10.56
C ILE A 33 8.12 8.01 -11.99
N GLY A 34 6.84 7.93 -12.36
CA GLY A 34 6.34 8.36 -13.66
C GLY A 34 5.26 7.42 -14.22
N PRO A 35 4.49 7.89 -15.21
CA PRO A 35 3.34 7.16 -15.74
C PRO A 35 3.70 5.99 -16.68
N ARG A 36 4.98 5.83 -17.06
CA ARG A 36 5.45 4.85 -18.06
C ARG A 36 6.79 4.25 -17.64
N LEU A 37 7.03 3.02 -18.07
CA LEU A 37 8.35 2.36 -17.97
C LEU A 37 9.24 2.81 -19.13
N ARG A 38 10.51 3.07 -18.84
CA ARG A 38 11.48 3.57 -19.82
C ARG A 38 12.31 2.45 -20.44
N ALA A 39 12.48 1.35 -19.72
CA ALA A 39 13.22 0.19 -20.21
C ALA A 39 12.56 -0.41 -21.46
N ARG A 40 13.40 -0.77 -22.44
CA ARG A 40 12.95 -1.26 -23.76
C ARG A 40 12.69 -2.77 -23.79
N SER A 41 13.32 -3.55 -22.91
CA SER A 41 13.09 -5.00 -22.80
C SER A 41 12.23 -5.33 -21.59
N PHE A 42 11.44 -6.39 -21.68
CA PHE A 42 10.56 -6.82 -20.60
C PHE A 42 11.31 -7.16 -19.31
N THR A 43 12.48 -7.80 -19.41
CA THR A 43 13.35 -8.10 -18.25
C THR A 43 13.84 -6.81 -17.57
N ALA A 44 14.23 -5.81 -18.36
CA ALA A 44 14.66 -4.53 -17.81
C ALA A 44 13.47 -3.75 -17.21
N GLN A 45 12.26 -3.86 -17.78
CA GLN A 45 11.04 -3.29 -17.20
C GLN A 45 10.69 -3.90 -15.85
N GLN A 46 10.82 -5.22 -15.69
CA GLN A 46 10.62 -5.89 -14.39
C GLN A 46 11.61 -5.37 -13.35
N THR A 47 12.86 -5.16 -13.75
CA THR A 47 13.92 -4.60 -12.89
C THR A 47 13.61 -3.16 -12.51
N GLU A 48 13.18 -2.33 -13.47
CA GLU A 48 12.75 -0.94 -13.25
C GLU A 48 11.63 -0.87 -12.21
N VAL A 49 10.60 -1.73 -12.33
CA VAL A 49 9.50 -1.81 -11.37
C VAL A 49 9.98 -2.28 -9.99
N ALA A 50 10.87 -3.27 -9.94
CA ALA A 50 11.41 -3.78 -8.68
C ALA A 50 12.17 -2.70 -7.90
N ILE A 51 12.97 -1.90 -8.61
CA ILE A 51 13.67 -0.73 -8.05
C ILE A 51 12.65 0.33 -7.60
N GLY A 52 11.68 0.68 -8.45
CA GLY A 52 10.64 1.66 -8.10
C GLY A 52 9.86 1.28 -6.84
N ARG A 53 9.50 0.00 -6.70
CA ARG A 53 8.88 -0.54 -5.47
C ARG A 53 9.78 -0.35 -4.25
N ALA A 54 11.08 -0.66 -4.37
CA ALA A 54 12.03 -0.51 -3.26
C ALA A 54 12.16 0.95 -2.82
N VAL A 55 12.24 1.89 -3.76
CA VAL A 55 12.28 3.34 -3.49
C VAL A 55 11.00 3.79 -2.76
N LEU A 56 9.83 3.41 -3.25
CA LEU A 56 8.55 3.78 -2.62
C LEU A 56 8.42 3.25 -1.19
N ASN A 57 8.88 2.02 -0.96
CA ASN A 57 8.90 1.43 0.38
C ASN A 57 9.88 2.15 1.30
N ARG A 58 11.06 2.55 0.79
CA ARG A 58 12.03 3.33 1.55
C ARG A 58 11.48 4.70 1.94
N MET A 59 10.87 5.43 1.00
CA MET A 59 10.21 6.71 1.27
C MET A 59 9.09 6.59 2.30
N LEU A 60 8.30 5.51 2.22
CA LEU A 60 7.25 5.25 3.20
C LEU A 60 7.84 5.00 4.59
N ALA A 61 8.91 4.20 4.70
CA ALA A 61 9.56 3.90 5.97
C ALA A 61 10.17 5.15 6.61
N THR A 62 10.68 6.10 5.82
CA THR A 62 11.27 7.35 6.34
C THR A 62 10.24 8.41 6.71
N GLY A 63 9.12 8.49 5.97
CA GLY A 63 8.14 9.57 6.13
C GLY A 63 6.90 9.21 6.96
N ARG A 64 6.72 7.94 7.33
CA ARG A 64 5.51 7.49 8.02
C ARG A 64 5.61 7.74 9.53
N PRO A 65 4.67 8.50 10.13
CA PRO A 65 4.60 8.64 11.58
C PRO A 65 4.09 7.35 12.24
N ASP A 66 4.55 7.07 13.46
CA ASP A 66 4.04 5.98 14.29
C ASP A 66 2.64 6.31 14.81
N SER A 67 1.63 5.82 14.08
CA SER A 67 0.23 5.98 14.46
C SER A 67 -0.14 4.99 15.56
N VAL A 68 -0.32 5.46 16.79
CA VAL A 68 -0.87 4.65 17.89
C VAL A 68 -2.40 4.75 17.92
N ARG A 69 -3.07 3.59 18.00
CA ARG A 69 -4.51 3.58 18.24
C ARG A 69 -4.75 3.95 19.70
N ARG A 70 -5.37 5.11 19.96
CA ARG A 70 -5.86 5.41 21.31
C ARG A 70 -6.89 4.35 21.71
N LYS A 71 -6.60 3.61 22.79
CA LYS A 71 -7.63 2.83 23.47
C LYS A 71 -8.57 3.86 24.11
N ASN A 72 -9.86 3.79 23.79
CA ASN A 72 -10.85 4.56 24.55
C ASN A 72 -10.71 4.12 26.02
N ARG A 73 -10.47 5.08 26.92
CA ARG A 73 -10.54 4.85 28.36
C ARG A 73 -11.96 4.37 28.63
N GLN A 74 -12.13 3.09 28.96
CA GLN A 74 -13.40 2.62 29.51
C GLN A 74 -13.61 3.36 30.84
N PRO A 75 -14.85 3.78 31.17
CA PRO A 75 -15.16 4.32 32.49
C PRO A 75 -14.84 3.31 33.59
#